data_AF-A0A5J5HSD1-F1
#
_entry.id   AF-A0A5J5HSD1-F1
#
_cell.length_a   1.000
_cell.length_b   1.000
_cell.length_c   1.000
_cell.angle_alpha   90.00
_cell.angle_beta   90.00
_cell.angle_gamma   90.00
#
_symmetry.space_group_name_H-M   'P 1'
#
loop_
_entity.id
_entity.type
_entity.pdbx_description
1 polymer ?
#
loop_
_entity_poly.entity_id
_entity_poly.type
_entity_poly.pdbx_seq_one_letter_code
_entity_poly.pdbx_strand_id
1 'polypeptide(L)'
;MLRPSYALPDLPPPGAIETAAVLKALTRAHRYLAELKGRARTIPNQGILIDTLSLQEAKASSEIENIVTTQDEIFQMNAFPENPGPPATKELAL
;
A
#
# COMPACT_ATOMS: atom_id res chain seq x y z
N MET A 1 -11.58 32.13 0.02
CA MET A 1 -11.86 30.73 0.38
C MET A 1 -12.17 29.96 -0.89
N LEU A 2 -11.51 28.82 -1.11
CA LEU A 2 -11.82 27.94 -2.24
C LEU A 2 -13.22 27.34 -2.04
N ARG A 3 -14.02 27.29 -3.11
CA ARG A 3 -15.31 26.60 -3.10
C ARG A 3 -15.12 25.23 -3.74
N PRO A 4 -15.66 24.15 -3.16
CA PRO A 4 -15.59 22.83 -3.78
C PRO A 4 -16.30 22.86 -5.15
N SER A 5 -15.59 22.46 -6.19
CA SER A 5 -16.10 22.40 -7.58
C SER A 5 -16.78 21.08 -7.90
N TYR A 6 -16.62 20.07 -7.05
CA TYR A 6 -17.15 18.73 -7.22
C TYR A 6 -18.01 18.35 -6.02
N ALA A 7 -19.28 18.00 -6.28
CA ALA A 7 -20.15 17.41 -5.28
C ALA A 7 -19.93 15.89 -5.28
N LEU A 8 -19.41 15.38 -4.17
CA LEU A 8 -19.22 13.94 -3.99
C LEU A 8 -20.60 13.26 -3.91
N PRO A 9 -20.88 12.24 -4.74
CA PRO A 9 -22.11 11.47 -4.62
C PRO A 9 -22.10 10.60 -3.37
N ASP A 10 -23.27 10.36 -2.79
CA ASP A 10 -23.42 9.43 -1.67
C ASP A 10 -23.14 8.00 -2.13
N LEU A 11 -22.53 7.21 -1.23
CA LEU A 11 -22.32 5.78 -1.46
C LEU A 11 -23.51 4.97 -0.89
N PRO A 12 -24.01 3.94 -1.61
CA PRO A 12 -23.48 3.43 -2.89
C PRO A 12 -23.93 4.27 -4.10
N PRO A 13 -23.12 4.31 -5.17
CA PRO A 13 -23.53 4.96 -6.41
C PRO A 13 -24.78 4.26 -6.98
N PRO A 14 -25.71 5.00 -7.59
CA PRO A 14 -26.91 4.43 -8.18
C PRO A 14 -26.56 3.50 -9.36
N GLY A 15 -27.27 2.38 -9.47
CA GLY A 15 -27.08 1.38 -10.52
C GLY A 15 -26.61 0.02 -9.99
N ALA A 16 -26.19 -0.86 -10.90
CA ALA A 16 -25.65 -2.17 -10.54
C ALA A 16 -24.22 -2.02 -9.98
N ILE A 17 -24.06 -2.29 -8.69
CA ILE A 17 -22.75 -2.27 -8.00
C ILE A 17 -21.86 -3.41 -8.51
N GLU A 18 -22.45 -4.59 -8.71
CA GLU A 18 -21.75 -5.76 -9.19
C GLU A 18 -21.95 -5.92 -10.70
N THR A 19 -20.86 -5.87 -11.45
CA THR A 19 -20.87 -6.06 -12.91
C THR A 19 -20.15 -7.34 -13.28
N ALA A 20 -20.53 -7.96 -14.40
CA ALA A 20 -19.86 -9.17 -14.89
C ALA A 20 -18.35 -8.97 -15.11
N ALA A 21 -17.92 -7.76 -15.50
CA ALA A 21 -16.51 -7.42 -15.64
C ALA A 21 -15.79 -7.42 -14.28
N VAL A 22 -16.37 -6.78 -13.27
CA VAL A 22 -15.81 -6.73 -11.91
C VAL A 22 -15.76 -8.13 -11.29
N LEU A 23 -16.83 -8.93 -11.42
CA LEU A 23 -16.87 -10.30 -10.88
C LEU A 23 -15.84 -11.24 -11.52
N LYS A 24 -15.59 -11.09 -12.84
CA LYS A 24 -14.53 -11.83 -13.54
C LYS A 24 -13.14 -11.41 -13.04
N ALA A 25 -12.90 -10.12 -12.84
CA ALA A 25 -11.63 -9.62 -12.29
C ALA A 25 -11.44 -10.05 -10.82
N LEU A 26 -12.49 -9.98 -10.00
CA LEU A 26 -12.50 -10.39 -8.60
C LEU A 26 -12.04 -11.84 -8.43
N THR A 27 -12.54 -12.75 -9.28
CA THR A 27 -12.15 -14.17 -9.23
C THR A 27 -10.64 -14.35 -9.42
N ARG A 28 -10.04 -13.62 -10.37
CA ARG A 28 -8.59 -13.66 -10.62
C ARG A 28 -7.80 -13.06 -9.45
N ALA A 29 -8.21 -11.90 -8.96
CA ALA A 29 -7.57 -11.24 -7.82
C ALA A 29 -7.61 -12.13 -6.55
N HIS A 30 -8.79 -12.68 -6.23
CA HIS A 30 -8.98 -13.57 -5.10
C HIS A 30 -8.09 -14.81 -5.18
N ARG A 31 -7.94 -15.42 -6.37
CA ARG A 31 -7.05 -16.58 -6.57
C ARG A 31 -5.60 -16.25 -6.18
N TYR A 32 -5.05 -15.15 -6.68
CA TYR A 32 -3.65 -14.78 -6.39
C TYR A 32 -3.45 -14.36 -4.93
N LEU A 33 -4.42 -13.67 -4.33
CA LEU A 33 -4.37 -13.35 -2.90
C LEU A 33 -4.39 -14.62 -2.04
N ALA A 34 -5.23 -15.61 -2.39
CA ALA A 34 -5.28 -16.89 -1.69
C ALA A 34 -3.97 -17.68 -1.85
N GLU A 35 -3.35 -17.66 -3.04
CA GLU A 35 -2.05 -18.28 -3.27
C GLU A 35 -0.96 -17.62 -2.43
N LEU A 36 -0.87 -16.28 -2.43
CA LEU A 36 0.08 -15.55 -1.59
C LEU A 36 -0.12 -15.90 -0.10
N LYS A 37 -1.36 -15.87 0.39
CA LYS A 37 -1.70 -16.25 1.77
C LYS A 37 -1.27 -17.67 2.12
N GLY A 38 -1.43 -18.61 1.18
CA GLY A 38 -0.99 -20.00 1.34
C GLY A 38 0.53 -20.13 1.38
N ARG A 39 1.24 -19.49 0.44
CA ARG A 39 2.70 -19.51 0.34
C ARG A 39 3.38 -18.83 1.52
N ALA A 40 2.85 -17.68 1.96
CA ALA A 40 3.36 -16.96 3.12
C ALA A 40 3.44 -17.86 4.36
N ARG A 41 2.46 -18.75 4.58
CA ARG A 41 2.46 -19.69 5.70
C ARG A 41 3.63 -20.69 5.71
N THR A 42 4.23 -20.95 4.56
CA THR A 42 5.35 -21.90 4.42
C THR A 42 6.71 -21.28 4.72
N ILE A 43 6.77 -19.95 4.89
CA ILE A 43 8.01 -19.23 5.12
C ILE A 43 8.35 -19.26 6.62
N PRO A 44 9.56 -19.69 7.00
CA PRO A 44 9.94 -19.81 8.42
C PRO A 44 9.84 -18.50 9.21
N ASN A 45 10.15 -17.37 8.58
CA ASN A 45 9.95 -16.04 9.14
C ASN A 45 9.06 -15.20 8.21
N GLN A 46 7.76 -15.23 8.46
CA GLN A 46 6.76 -14.51 7.66
C GLN A 46 6.92 -12.99 7.77
N GLY A 47 7.48 -12.49 8.88
CA GLY A 47 7.72 -11.07 9.12
C GLY A 47 8.55 -10.44 8.01
N ILE A 48 9.56 -11.15 7.51
CA ILE A 48 10.42 -10.66 6.41
C ILE A 48 9.61 -10.26 5.17
N LEU A 49 8.56 -11.01 4.81
CA LEU A 49 7.72 -10.63 3.67
C LEU A 49 6.82 -9.44 3.99
N ILE A 50 6.18 -9.45 5.16
CA ILE A 50 5.23 -8.40 5.54
C ILE A 50 5.97 -7.07 5.68
N ASP A 51 7.12 -7.08 6.34
CA ASP A 51 7.94 -5.90 6.58
C ASP A 51 8.46 -5.36 5.25
N THR A 52 9.00 -6.21 4.37
CA THR A 52 9.54 -5.76 3.07
C THR A 52 8.45 -5.27 2.11
N LEU A 53 7.28 -5.90 2.07
CA LEU A 53 6.17 -5.48 1.23
C LEU A 53 5.57 -4.15 1.70
N SER A 54 5.42 -3.97 3.02
CA SER A 54 4.89 -2.73 3.59
C SER A 54 5.81 -1.55 3.26
N LEU A 55 7.13 -1.73 3.34
CA LEU A 55 8.09 -0.67 3.01
C LEU A 55 8.13 -0.35 1.50
N GLN A 56 7.96 -1.36 0.66
CA GLN A 56 7.87 -1.14 -0.79
C GLN A 56 6.59 -0.39 -1.17
N GLU A 57 5.47 -0.70 -0.53
CA GLU A 57 4.19 -0.02 -0.72
C GLU A 57 4.26 1.44 -0.25
N ALA A 58 4.79 1.66 0.96
CA ALA A 58 4.93 3.00 1.52
C ALA A 58 5.83 3.90 0.62
N LYS A 59 6.97 3.37 0.14
CA LYS A 59 7.81 4.08 -0.85
C LYS A 59 7.01 4.45 -2.10
N ALA A 60 6.32 3.47 -2.70
CA ALA A 60 5.63 3.68 -3.96
C ALA A 60 4.45 4.64 -3.84
N SER A 61 3.73 4.61 -2.70
CA SER A 61 2.64 5.54 -2.40
C SER A 61 3.18 6.96 -2.24
N SER A 62 4.27 7.14 -1.48
CA SER A 62 4.90 8.45 -1.28
C SER A 62 5.50 9.02 -2.57
N GLU A 63 6.02 8.19 -3.46
CA GLU A 63 6.53 8.63 -4.76
C GLU A 63 5.43 9.28 -5.63
N ILE A 64 4.18 8.78 -5.56
CA ILE A 64 3.01 9.38 -6.22
C ILE A 64 2.71 10.79 -5.67
N GLU A 65 3.03 11.04 -4.40
CA GLU A 65 2.83 12.31 -3.72
C GLU A 65 4.02 13.29 -3.87
N ASN A 66 5.01 12.97 -4.71
CA ASN A 66 6.27 13.70 -4.89
C ASN A 66 7.22 13.64 -3.67
N ILE A 67 7.04 12.65 -2.79
CA ILE A 67 7.97 12.36 -1.70
C ILE A 67 8.92 11.26 -2.18
N VAL A 68 10.11 11.66 -2.60
CA VAL A 68 11.12 10.74 -3.13
C VAL A 68 12.08 10.30 -2.03
N THR A 69 12.15 9.00 -1.79
CA THR A 69 13.14 8.36 -0.91
C THR A 69 13.63 7.05 -1.53
N THR A 70 14.70 6.49 -0.98
CA THR A 70 15.29 5.22 -1.42
C THR A 70 14.93 4.08 -0.46
N GLN A 71 15.03 2.83 -0.94
CA GLN A 71 14.82 1.65 -0.08
C GLN A 71 15.85 1.60 1.05
N ASP A 72 17.12 1.91 0.78
CA ASP A 72 18.17 1.89 1.80
C ASP A 72 17.92 2.89 2.93
N GLU A 73 17.43 4.09 2.61
CA GLU A 73 17.04 5.09 3.61
C GLU A 73 15.90 4.58 4.51
N ILE A 74 14.88 3.93 3.92
CA ILE A 74 13.75 3.35 4.66
C ILE A 74 14.22 2.19 5.57
N PHE A 75 15.09 1.30 5.07
CA PHE A 75 15.63 0.20 5.88
C PHE A 75 16.51 0.70 7.03
N GLN A 76 17.35 1.71 6.80
CA GLN A 76 18.19 2.30 7.85
C GLN A 76 17.34 2.95 8.94
N MET A 77 16.27 3.64 8.58
CA MET A 77 15.38 4.28 9.55
C MET A 77 14.64 3.27 10.44
N ASN A 78 14.17 2.16 9.87
CA ASN A 78 13.56 1.08 10.65
C ASN A 78 14.55 0.35 11.56
N ALA A 79 15.81 0.20 11.13
CA ALA A 79 16.84 -0.44 11.94
C ALA A 79 17.37 0.48 13.06
N PHE A 80 17.36 1.80 12.83
CA PHE A 80 17.91 2.82 13.73
C PHE A 80 16.93 4.00 13.93
N PRO A 81 15.81 3.81 14.64
CA PRO A 81 14.79 4.85 14.83
C PRO A 81 15.31 6.10 15.57
N GLU A 82 16.36 5.96 16.37
CA GLU A 82 17.05 7.05 17.07
C GLU A 82 17.88 7.96 16.14
N ASN A 83 18.11 7.54 14.90
CA ASN A 83 18.81 8.32 13.87
C ASN A 83 17.94 8.42 12.60
N PRO A 84 16.83 9.19 12.65
CA PRO A 84 15.98 9.39 11.50
C PRO A 84 16.83 10.12 10.46
N GLY A 85 17.05 9.51 9.31
CA GLY A 85 17.86 10.05 8.23
C GLY A 85 17.24 11.31 7.59
N PRO A 86 17.25 11.45 6.26
CA PRO A 86 16.71 12.64 5.59
C PRO A 86 15.24 12.93 5.94
N PRO A 87 14.80 14.20 5.93
CA PRO A 87 13.42 14.60 6.31
C PRO A 87 12.33 13.89 5.51
N ALA A 88 12.57 13.57 4.24
CA ALA A 88 11.63 12.90 3.34
C ALA A 88 11.26 11.46 3.78
N THR A 89 12.11 10.82 4.59
CA THR A 89 11.92 9.44 5.05
C THR A 89 11.10 9.38 6.35
N LYS A 90 10.89 10.52 7.03
CA LYS A 90 10.23 10.56 8.34
C LYS A 90 8.74 10.25 8.33
N GLU A 91 8.05 10.57 7.23
CA GLU A 91 6.62 10.30 7.04
C GLU A 91 6.32 8.80 6.79
N LEU A 92 7.36 7.97 6.63
CA LEU A 92 7.26 6.56 6.24
C LEU A 92 7.49 5.56 7.40
N ALA A 93 7.92 6.05 8.57
CA ALA A 93 8.32 5.23 9.71
C ALA A 93 7.25 5.11 10.80
N LEU A 94 5.96 5.21 10.45
CA LEU A 94 4.82 5.12 11.36
C LEU A 94 4.17 3.73 11.37
#